data_AF-A0AAD9M0Z1-F1
#
_entry.id   AF-A0AAD9M0Z1-F1
#
_cell.length_a   1.000
_cell.length_b   1.000
_cell.length_c   1.000
_cell.angle_alpha   90.00
_cell.angle_beta   90.00
_cell.angle_gamma   90.00
#
_symmetry.space_group_name_H-M   'P 1'
#
loop_
_entity.id
_entity.type
_entity.pdbx_description
1 polymer ?
#
loop_
_entity_poly.entity_id
_entity_poly.type
_entity_poly.pdbx_seq_one_letter_code
_entity_poly.pdbx_strand_id
1 'polypeptide(L)'
;MFHSLTESKGGGRITADDTSALLRALGKYQYQAIKKLAAALALDYDWALWLDSESIVVQPFGARAAFAAHARAPTVWRSRMTNTEPMRNFTRGAAGVLGLPARTFGAEYWGLESQEWMVERRVLDELVRHVEAAHGGEGFWAVWAAHGGPFEINLYNMFVQSRKLETADPLFGKYRILETETEMSRYGVLDATTQEIKDNMTGTGLLERSYFLLQVPGIPPRLSSMLRDYDMHIIRLGTVEGMVPEEIDRLLLDTPIHMLCSAVPPLHKIPQKGAAPGLQKFERDKAC
;
A
#
# COMPACT_ATOMS: atom_id res chain seq x y z
N MET A 1 -7.91 25.65 3.71
CA MET A 1 -8.17 24.56 2.73
C MET A 1 -9.12 23.50 3.30
N PHE A 2 -8.90 22.94 4.50
CA PHE A 2 -9.76 21.88 5.07
C PHE A 2 -11.04 22.36 5.79
N HIS A 3 -11.20 23.67 6.05
CA HIS A 3 -12.35 24.21 6.78
C HIS A 3 -13.69 23.92 6.08
N SER A 4 -13.71 23.90 4.75
CA SER A 4 -14.89 23.53 3.96
C SER A 4 -15.40 22.11 4.23
N LEU A 5 -14.53 21.19 4.64
CA LEU A 5 -14.89 19.81 4.98
C LEU A 5 -15.62 19.69 6.32
N THR A 6 -15.50 20.70 7.19
CA THR A 6 -16.13 20.73 8.51
C THR A 6 -17.38 21.61 8.55
N GLU A 7 -17.43 22.67 7.73
CA GLU A 7 -18.51 23.66 7.72
C GLU A 7 -19.88 23.05 7.35
N SER A 8 -19.93 22.14 6.39
CA SER A 8 -21.17 21.50 5.92
C SER A 8 -21.80 20.52 6.91
N LYS A 9 -21.10 20.16 7.99
CA LYS A 9 -21.56 19.21 9.02
C LYS A 9 -21.63 19.80 10.43
N GLY A 10 -21.70 21.13 10.54
CA GLY A 10 -21.74 21.83 11.83
C GLY A 10 -20.44 21.73 12.64
N GLY A 11 -19.31 21.52 11.96
CA GLY A 11 -18.02 21.22 12.57
C GLY A 11 -17.29 22.44 13.14
N GLY A 12 -16.53 22.20 14.23
CA GLY A 12 -15.70 23.20 14.90
C GLY A 12 -14.47 23.63 14.10
N ARG A 13 -13.77 24.65 14.60
CA ARG A 13 -12.58 25.24 13.96
C ARG A 13 -11.41 24.25 13.96
N ILE A 14 -10.76 24.10 12.81
CA ILE A 14 -9.50 23.35 12.67
C ILE A 14 -8.33 24.31 12.99
N THR A 15 -7.37 23.86 13.78
CA THR A 15 -6.12 24.59 14.04
C THR A 15 -4.92 23.68 13.76
N ALA A 16 -3.71 24.24 13.86
CA ALA A 16 -2.48 23.45 13.74
C ALA A 16 -2.38 22.40 14.87
N ASP A 17 -2.87 22.74 16.07
CA ASP A 17 -2.79 21.90 17.27
C ASP A 17 -4.01 20.99 17.46
N ASP A 18 -5.14 21.30 16.82
CA ASP A 18 -6.37 20.53 16.93
C ASP A 18 -7.08 20.34 15.58
N THR A 19 -7.00 19.11 15.09
CA THR A 19 -7.67 18.62 13.89
C THR A 19 -8.86 17.71 14.22
N SER A 20 -9.28 17.62 15.48
CA SER A 20 -10.35 16.71 15.94
C SER A 20 -11.69 16.98 15.26
N ALA A 21 -11.93 18.21 14.81
CA ALA A 21 -13.10 18.55 14.01
C ALA A 21 -13.18 17.75 12.69
N LEU A 22 -12.05 17.53 12.02
CA LEU A 22 -11.99 16.69 10.81
C LEU A 22 -12.29 15.23 11.13
N LEU A 23 -11.69 14.71 12.20
CA LEU A 23 -11.94 13.33 12.64
C LEU A 23 -13.42 13.11 12.97
N ARG A 24 -14.07 14.06 13.64
CA ARG A 24 -15.51 13.97 13.95
C ARG A 24 -16.38 14.03 12.69
N ALA A 25 -16.04 14.90 11.73
CA ALA A 25 -16.84 15.11 10.53
C ALA A 25 -16.73 13.98 9.49
N LEU A 26 -15.55 13.34 9.41
CA LEU A 26 -15.19 12.39 8.35
C LEU A 26 -14.91 10.97 8.86
N GLY A 27 -14.77 10.79 10.17
CA GLY A 27 -14.44 9.51 10.76
C GLY A 27 -12.97 9.11 10.58
N LYS A 28 -12.60 7.99 11.20
CA LYS A 28 -11.20 7.53 11.33
C LYS A 28 -10.50 7.31 9.98
N TYR A 29 -11.13 6.60 9.06
CA TYR A 29 -10.49 6.17 7.81
C TYR A 29 -10.21 7.36 6.88
N GLN A 30 -11.21 8.20 6.62
CA GLN A 30 -11.03 9.40 5.79
C GLN A 30 -10.03 10.36 6.43
N TYR A 31 -10.06 10.52 7.76
CA TYR A 31 -9.09 11.34 8.47
C TYR A 31 -7.65 10.82 8.33
N GLN A 32 -7.44 9.50 8.39
CA GLN A 32 -6.12 8.90 8.15
C GLN A 32 -5.63 9.16 6.72
N ALA A 33 -6.48 9.01 5.72
CA ALA A 33 -6.15 9.28 4.32
C ALA A 33 -5.79 10.75 4.09
N ILE A 34 -6.57 11.68 4.64
CA ILE A 34 -6.27 13.12 4.59
C ILE A 34 -4.89 13.41 5.16
N LYS A 35 -4.54 12.87 6.34
CA LYS A 35 -3.23 13.12 6.94
C LYS A 35 -2.08 12.66 6.04
N LYS A 36 -2.19 11.45 5.47
CA LYS A 36 -1.14 10.88 4.59
C LYS A 36 -0.98 11.72 3.32
N LEU A 37 -2.08 12.01 2.63
CA LEU A 37 -2.06 12.76 1.37
C LEU A 37 -1.73 14.24 1.58
N ALA A 38 -2.25 14.89 2.62
CA ALA A 38 -1.93 16.29 2.93
C ALA A 38 -0.45 16.47 3.30
N ALA A 39 0.13 15.55 4.08
CA ALA A 39 1.56 15.57 4.36
C ALA A 39 2.38 15.38 3.08
N ALA A 40 1.99 14.45 2.22
CA ALA A 40 2.65 14.22 0.94
C ALA A 40 2.57 15.43 -0.01
N LEU A 41 1.49 16.22 0.03
CA LEU A 41 1.35 17.43 -0.77
C LEU A 41 2.12 18.64 -0.19
N ALA A 42 2.44 18.61 1.11
CA ALA A 42 3.10 19.74 1.80
C ALA A 42 4.63 19.64 1.83
N LEU A 43 5.19 18.42 1.72
CA LEU A 43 6.62 18.19 1.80
C LEU A 43 7.32 18.30 0.44
N ASP A 44 8.58 18.70 0.45
CA ASP A 44 9.45 18.77 -0.72
C ASP A 44 10.28 17.49 -0.85
N TYR A 45 10.08 16.75 -1.94
CA TYR A 45 10.74 15.48 -2.25
C TYR A 45 10.51 15.12 -3.72
N ASP A 46 11.35 14.25 -4.28
CA ASP A 46 11.07 13.61 -5.59
C ASP A 46 10.19 12.37 -5.41
N TRP A 47 10.62 11.50 -4.50
CA TRP A 47 9.95 10.25 -4.13
C TRP A 47 9.81 10.14 -2.61
N ALA A 48 8.67 9.62 -2.17
CA ALA A 48 8.41 9.31 -0.77
C ALA A 48 7.88 7.88 -0.63
N LEU A 49 8.08 7.29 0.54
CA LEU A 49 7.51 6.01 0.94
C LEU A 49 6.52 6.27 2.07
N TRP A 50 5.24 5.95 1.86
CA TRP A 50 4.29 5.88 2.96
C TRP A 50 4.46 4.56 3.70
N LEU A 51 4.92 4.68 4.93
CA LEU A 51 5.16 3.55 5.81
C LEU A 51 4.11 3.53 6.92
N ASP A 52 3.44 2.40 7.11
CA ASP A 52 2.57 2.24 8.28
C ASP A 52 3.42 2.18 9.56
N SER A 53 2.88 2.70 10.66
CA SER A 53 3.58 2.83 11.95
C SER A 53 3.98 1.49 12.59
N GLU A 54 3.44 0.38 12.07
CA GLU A 54 3.70 -0.99 12.49
C GLU A 54 4.79 -1.69 11.65
N SER A 55 5.58 -0.92 10.92
CA SER A 55 6.68 -1.43 10.10
C SER A 55 7.98 -1.51 10.89
N ILE A 56 8.76 -2.56 10.66
CA ILE A 56 10.00 -2.85 11.39
C ILE A 56 11.11 -3.10 10.38
N VAL A 57 12.25 -2.43 10.58
CA VAL A 57 13.48 -2.71 9.84
C VAL A 57 14.06 -4.03 10.35
N VAL A 58 14.22 -5.00 9.45
CA VAL A 58 14.74 -6.34 9.79
C VAL A 58 16.12 -6.61 9.22
N GLN A 59 16.57 -5.79 8.26
CA GLN A 59 17.92 -5.85 7.70
C GLN A 59 18.47 -4.45 7.44
N PRO A 60 19.80 -4.26 7.52
CA PRO A 60 20.42 -3.01 7.10
C PRO A 60 20.10 -2.71 5.63
N PHE A 61 19.74 -1.46 5.33
CA PHE A 61 19.50 -1.03 3.96
C PHE A 61 19.80 0.45 3.76
N GLY A 62 20.11 0.80 2.52
CA GLY A 62 20.26 2.20 2.11
C GLY A 62 18.94 2.72 1.54
N ALA A 63 18.25 3.60 2.27
CA ALA A 63 17.00 4.21 1.79
C ALA A 63 17.15 4.82 0.39
N ARG A 64 18.26 5.52 0.12
CA ARG A 64 18.56 6.09 -1.22
C ARG A 64 18.63 5.03 -2.32
N ALA A 65 19.22 3.88 -2.03
CA ALA A 65 19.35 2.80 -3.00
C ALA A 65 17.99 2.17 -3.31
N ALA A 66 17.16 1.94 -2.27
CA ALA A 66 15.79 1.43 -2.42
C ALA A 66 14.92 2.39 -3.26
N PHE A 67 14.95 3.69 -2.96
CA PHE A 67 14.23 4.69 -3.77
C PHE A 67 14.76 4.75 -5.21
N ALA A 68 16.09 4.71 -5.41
CA ALA A 68 16.67 4.74 -6.74
C ALA A 68 16.32 3.48 -7.56
N ALA A 69 16.19 2.32 -6.92
CA ALA A 69 15.73 1.10 -7.59
C ALA A 69 14.29 1.24 -8.07
N HIS A 70 13.39 1.61 -7.17
CA HIS A 70 11.99 1.82 -7.51
C HIS A 70 11.82 2.89 -8.61
N ALA A 71 12.48 4.04 -8.47
CA ALA A 71 12.35 5.16 -9.42
C ALA A 71 12.82 4.82 -10.86
N ARG A 72 13.70 3.83 -11.04
CA ARG A 72 14.12 3.37 -12.38
C ARG A 72 13.04 2.60 -13.12
N ALA A 73 12.21 1.87 -12.39
CA ALA A 73 11.17 1.01 -12.96
C ALA A 73 9.92 0.98 -12.07
N PRO A 74 9.26 2.13 -11.87
CA PRO A 74 8.19 2.23 -10.90
C PRO A 74 7.01 1.37 -11.35
N THR A 75 6.39 0.67 -10.40
CA THR A 75 5.36 -0.32 -10.69
C THR A 75 4.11 0.00 -9.89
N VAL A 76 2.97 0.06 -10.58
CA VAL A 76 1.65 0.01 -9.97
C VAL A 76 1.11 -1.39 -10.18
N TRP A 77 0.83 -2.06 -9.07
CA TRP A 77 0.20 -3.37 -9.10
C TRP A 77 -1.32 -3.23 -9.13
N ARG A 78 -1.97 -4.23 -9.73
CA ARG A 78 -3.40 -4.48 -9.60
C ARG A 78 -3.64 -5.97 -9.43
N SER A 79 -4.79 -6.35 -8.91
CA SER A 79 -5.19 -7.75 -8.80
C SER A 79 -6.64 -7.95 -9.20
N ARG A 80 -7.00 -9.17 -9.59
CA ARG A 80 -8.38 -9.58 -9.90
C ARG A 80 -9.10 -10.03 -8.62
N MET A 81 -8.94 -9.25 -7.55
CA MET A 81 -9.38 -9.59 -6.19
C MET A 81 -10.51 -8.69 -5.67
N THR A 82 -11.15 -7.87 -6.50
CA THR A 82 -12.28 -7.04 -6.05
C THR A 82 -13.51 -7.89 -5.72
N ASN A 83 -13.51 -8.50 -4.53
CA ASN A 83 -14.46 -9.52 -4.11
C ASN A 83 -15.38 -9.09 -2.96
N THR A 84 -15.14 -7.91 -2.36
CA THR A 84 -16.01 -7.35 -1.31
C THR A 84 -16.63 -6.01 -1.72
N GLU A 85 -17.78 -5.67 -1.13
CA GLU A 85 -18.43 -4.37 -1.39
C GLU A 85 -17.58 -3.17 -0.96
N PRO A 86 -16.87 -3.19 0.19
CA PRO A 86 -15.92 -2.12 0.53
C PRO A 86 -14.89 -1.86 -0.56
N MET A 87 -14.28 -2.90 -1.15
CA MET A 87 -13.30 -2.74 -2.25
C MET A 87 -13.93 -2.10 -3.49
N ARG A 88 -15.15 -2.52 -3.85
CA ARG A 88 -15.90 -1.91 -4.96
C ARG A 88 -16.20 -0.43 -4.68
N ASN A 89 -16.55 -0.08 -3.44
CA ASN A 89 -16.81 1.30 -3.05
C ASN A 89 -15.55 2.17 -3.09
N PHE A 90 -14.39 1.66 -2.65
CA PHE A 90 -13.12 2.40 -2.77
C PHE A 90 -12.74 2.66 -4.23
N THR A 91 -12.91 1.67 -5.10
CA THR A 91 -12.65 1.81 -6.54
C THR A 91 -13.62 2.81 -7.18
N ARG A 92 -14.91 2.71 -6.88
CA ARG A 92 -15.94 3.64 -7.39
C ARG A 92 -15.68 5.08 -6.91
N GLY A 93 -15.34 5.26 -5.64
CA GLY A 93 -15.01 6.55 -5.06
C GLY A 93 -13.78 7.16 -5.74
N ALA A 94 -12.69 6.40 -5.87
CA ALA A 94 -11.48 6.85 -6.56
C ALA A 94 -11.75 7.21 -8.03
N ALA A 95 -12.48 6.38 -8.78
CA ALA A 95 -12.86 6.71 -10.15
C ALA A 95 -13.68 8.01 -10.22
N GLY A 96 -14.64 8.20 -9.30
CA GLY A 96 -15.42 9.43 -9.18
C GLY A 96 -14.56 10.66 -8.94
N VAL A 97 -13.59 10.59 -8.01
CA VAL A 97 -12.62 11.67 -7.78
C VAL A 97 -11.84 12.01 -9.05
N LEU A 98 -11.44 11.00 -9.83
CA LEU A 98 -10.73 11.21 -11.10
C LEU A 98 -11.61 11.72 -12.25
N GLY A 99 -12.93 11.86 -12.04
CA GLY A 99 -13.89 12.25 -13.08
C GLY A 99 -14.15 11.14 -14.10
N LEU A 100 -13.92 9.88 -13.74
CA LEU A 100 -13.98 8.73 -14.63
C LEU A 100 -15.11 7.75 -14.26
N PRO A 101 -15.71 7.05 -15.23
CA PRO A 101 -16.62 5.94 -14.95
C PRO A 101 -15.88 4.81 -14.21
N ALA A 102 -16.48 4.22 -13.18
CA ALA A 102 -15.85 3.12 -12.43
C ALA A 102 -15.44 1.92 -13.30
N ARG A 103 -16.19 1.64 -14.38
CA ARG A 103 -15.89 0.57 -15.34
C ARG A 103 -14.56 0.73 -16.08
N THR A 104 -13.99 1.94 -16.10
CA THR A 104 -12.71 2.25 -16.78
C THR A 104 -11.57 1.36 -16.29
N PHE A 105 -11.62 0.94 -15.03
CA PHE A 105 -10.57 0.15 -14.38
C PHE A 105 -10.85 -1.36 -14.38
N GLY A 106 -12.00 -1.78 -14.89
CA GLY A 106 -12.53 -3.15 -14.80
C GLY A 106 -13.07 -3.48 -13.41
N ALA A 107 -14.26 -4.08 -13.36
CA ALA A 107 -15.01 -4.26 -12.12
C ALA A 107 -14.40 -5.32 -11.18
N GLU A 108 -13.61 -6.23 -11.76
CA GLU A 108 -12.89 -7.30 -11.08
C GLU A 108 -11.55 -6.84 -10.49
N TYR A 109 -11.02 -5.70 -10.94
CA TYR A 109 -9.69 -5.26 -10.55
C TYR A 109 -9.69 -4.42 -9.28
N TRP A 110 -8.71 -4.69 -8.45
CA TRP A 110 -8.40 -3.99 -7.22
C TRP A 110 -7.15 -3.14 -7.42
N GLY A 111 -7.27 -1.83 -7.26
CA GLY A 111 -6.20 -0.85 -7.47
C GLY A 111 -5.31 -0.61 -6.25
N LEU A 112 -5.71 -1.09 -5.07
CA LEU A 112 -4.93 -1.03 -3.84
C LEU A 112 -4.16 -2.34 -3.66
N GLU A 113 -3.28 -2.61 -4.60
CA GLU A 113 -2.37 -3.74 -4.55
C GLU A 113 -0.96 -3.23 -4.33
N SER A 114 -0.40 -3.45 -3.15
CA SER A 114 0.91 -2.91 -2.83
C SER A 114 1.50 -3.50 -1.56
N GLN A 115 2.80 -3.75 -1.60
CA GLN A 115 3.65 -3.94 -0.42
C GLN A 115 4.43 -2.67 -0.05
N GLU A 116 4.56 -1.75 -1.01
CA GLU A 116 5.39 -0.54 -0.94
C GLU A 116 4.63 0.65 -1.50
N TRP A 117 4.14 1.53 -0.64
CA TRP A 117 3.43 2.74 -1.08
C TRP A 117 4.42 3.86 -1.43
N MET A 118 5.18 3.66 -2.50
CA MET A 118 6.05 4.69 -3.06
C MET A 118 5.25 5.65 -3.93
N VAL A 119 5.42 6.95 -3.68
CA VAL A 119 4.72 8.03 -4.40
C VAL A 119 5.71 9.05 -4.93
N GLU A 120 5.47 9.53 -6.15
CA GLU A 120 6.25 10.59 -6.79
C GLU A 120 5.54 11.93 -6.62
N ARG A 121 6.26 12.96 -6.18
CA ARG A 121 5.71 14.29 -5.93
C ARG A 121 5.02 14.88 -7.15
N ARG A 122 5.67 14.76 -8.32
CA ARG A 122 5.14 15.27 -9.59
C ARG A 122 3.82 14.62 -9.99
N VAL A 123 3.65 13.33 -9.69
CA VAL A 123 2.38 12.63 -9.95
C VAL A 123 1.29 13.15 -9.03
N LEU A 124 1.58 13.44 -7.76
CA LEU A 124 0.61 14.03 -6.84
C LEU A 124 0.20 15.45 -7.24
N ASP A 125 1.13 16.27 -7.75
CA ASP A 125 0.82 17.61 -8.26
C ASP A 125 -0.06 17.57 -9.51
N GLU A 126 0.18 16.61 -10.41
CA GLU A 126 -0.69 16.39 -11.57
C GLU A 126 -2.04 15.81 -11.15
N LEU A 127 -2.09 14.94 -10.13
CA LEU A 127 -3.34 14.39 -9.59
C LEU A 127 -4.26 15.52 -9.10
N VAL A 128 -3.74 16.44 -8.28
CA VAL A 128 -4.53 17.55 -7.75
C VAL A 128 -5.07 18.41 -8.90
N ARG A 129 -4.20 18.83 -9.83
CA ARG A 129 -4.61 19.64 -10.99
C ARG A 129 -5.62 18.92 -11.89
N HIS A 130 -5.43 17.64 -12.13
CA HIS A 130 -6.34 16.82 -12.93
C HIS A 130 -7.73 16.78 -12.31
N VAL A 131 -7.82 16.50 -11.01
CA VAL A 131 -9.09 16.43 -10.29
C VAL A 131 -9.80 17.78 -10.31
N GLU A 132 -9.09 18.88 -10.01
CA GLU A 132 -9.71 20.21 -10.04
C GLU A 132 -10.22 20.55 -11.45
N ALA A 133 -9.45 20.24 -12.51
CA ALA A 133 -9.88 20.46 -13.89
C ALA A 133 -11.07 19.57 -14.30
N ALA A 134 -11.05 18.28 -13.92
CA ALA A 134 -12.11 17.31 -14.26
C ALA A 134 -13.46 17.67 -13.61
N HIS A 135 -13.43 18.41 -12.49
CA HIS A 135 -14.60 18.84 -11.74
C HIS A 135 -14.84 20.36 -11.84
N GLY A 136 -14.46 20.98 -12.97
CA GLY A 136 -14.84 22.36 -13.29
C GLY A 136 -14.21 23.42 -12.39
N GLY A 137 -13.04 23.15 -11.81
CA GLY A 137 -12.32 24.04 -10.90
C GLY A 137 -12.73 23.90 -9.43
N GLU A 138 -13.56 22.92 -9.08
CA GLU A 138 -13.84 22.61 -7.67
C GLU A 138 -12.57 22.13 -6.96
N GLY A 139 -12.34 22.60 -5.73
CA GLY A 139 -11.13 22.29 -4.99
C GLY A 139 -10.98 20.79 -4.67
N PHE A 140 -9.77 20.26 -4.82
CA PHE A 140 -9.47 18.82 -4.72
C PHE A 140 -10.13 18.11 -3.52
N TRP A 141 -10.01 18.69 -2.32
CA TRP A 141 -10.50 18.05 -1.10
C TRP A 141 -12.02 17.98 -1.01
N ALA A 142 -12.73 18.95 -1.59
CA ALA A 142 -14.19 18.94 -1.64
C ALA A 142 -14.67 17.79 -2.53
N VAL A 143 -14.09 17.67 -3.73
CA VAL A 143 -14.33 16.56 -4.65
C VAL A 143 -13.98 15.22 -4.00
N TRP A 144 -12.79 15.11 -3.38
CA TRP A 144 -12.35 13.89 -2.70
C TRP A 144 -13.35 13.43 -1.63
N ALA A 145 -13.85 14.36 -0.80
CA ALA A 145 -14.82 14.06 0.24
C ALA A 145 -16.21 13.73 -0.33
N ALA A 146 -16.65 14.43 -1.38
CA ALA A 146 -17.94 14.20 -2.05
C ALA A 146 -18.04 12.79 -2.66
N HIS A 147 -16.91 12.22 -3.08
CA HIS A 147 -16.83 10.86 -3.61
C HIS A 147 -16.44 9.81 -2.56
N GLY A 148 -16.74 10.07 -1.28
CA GLY A 148 -16.62 9.09 -0.21
C GLY A 148 -15.21 8.95 0.38
N GLY A 149 -14.26 9.81 -0.01
CA GLY A 149 -12.92 9.84 0.55
C GLY A 149 -12.15 8.53 0.36
N PRO A 150 -11.85 8.14 -0.89
CA PRO A 150 -11.14 6.90 -1.18
C PRO A 150 -9.74 6.90 -0.56
N PHE A 151 -9.20 5.71 -0.28
CA PHE A 151 -7.82 5.53 0.14
C PHE A 151 -6.85 6.22 -0.84
N GLU A 152 -5.92 6.99 -0.27
CA GLU A 152 -5.01 7.86 -0.99
C GLU A 152 -4.15 7.12 -2.02
N ILE A 153 -3.64 5.94 -1.66
CA ILE A 153 -2.79 5.16 -2.56
C ILE A 153 -3.61 4.41 -3.61
N ASN A 154 -4.88 4.06 -3.32
CA ASN A 154 -5.79 3.56 -4.36
C ASN A 154 -6.06 4.64 -5.41
N LEU A 155 -6.34 5.88 -4.97
CA LEU A 155 -6.53 7.02 -5.86
C LEU A 155 -5.28 7.29 -6.71
N TYR A 156 -4.10 7.30 -6.09
CA TYR A 156 -2.82 7.47 -6.77
C TYR A 156 -2.58 6.39 -7.84
N ASN A 157 -2.75 5.12 -7.49
CA ASN A 157 -2.55 4.00 -8.41
C ASN A 157 -3.51 4.07 -9.60
N MET A 158 -4.79 4.35 -9.35
CA MET A 158 -5.79 4.50 -10.40
C MET A 158 -5.51 5.70 -11.29
N PHE A 159 -5.00 6.81 -10.73
CA PHE A 159 -4.59 7.96 -11.52
C PHE A 159 -3.44 7.64 -12.46
N VAL A 160 -2.38 7.00 -11.96
CA VAL A 160 -1.26 6.58 -12.82
C VAL A 160 -1.74 5.65 -13.94
N GLN A 161 -2.62 4.70 -13.62
CA GLN A 161 -3.21 3.79 -14.60
C GLN A 161 -4.00 4.54 -15.68
N SER A 162 -4.89 5.47 -15.32
CA SER A 162 -5.69 6.20 -16.30
C SER A 162 -4.82 7.10 -17.18
N ARG A 163 -3.88 7.84 -16.59
CA ARG A 163 -3.00 8.74 -17.34
C ARG A 163 -2.05 8.02 -18.28
N LYS A 164 -1.63 6.80 -17.95
CA LYS A 164 -0.87 5.95 -18.87
C LYS A 164 -1.67 5.55 -20.11
N LEU A 165 -2.99 5.41 -20.00
CA LEU A 165 -3.88 5.08 -21.12
C LEU A 165 -4.27 6.32 -21.94
N GLU A 166 -4.40 7.47 -21.28
CA GLU A 166 -4.92 8.71 -21.89
C GLU A 166 -3.82 9.61 -22.48
N THR A 167 -2.55 9.40 -22.12
CA THR A 167 -1.47 10.33 -22.46
C THR A 167 -0.21 9.64 -22.96
N ALA A 168 0.61 10.41 -23.67
CA ALA A 168 1.98 10.04 -24.00
C ALA A 168 3.02 10.74 -23.09
N ASP A 169 2.59 11.29 -21.95
CA ASP A 169 3.48 12.02 -21.04
C ASP A 169 4.52 11.05 -20.43
N PRO A 170 5.83 11.32 -20.58
CA PRO A 170 6.88 10.50 -20.01
C PRO A 170 6.77 10.28 -18.48
N LEU A 171 6.13 11.20 -17.76
CA LEU A 171 5.84 11.06 -16.33
C LEU A 171 5.06 9.78 -16.02
N PHE A 172 4.05 9.45 -16.82
CA PHE A 172 3.25 8.24 -16.66
C PHE A 172 3.77 7.08 -17.53
N GLY A 173 4.43 7.39 -18.65
CA GLY A 173 5.01 6.41 -19.57
C GLY A 173 5.98 5.44 -18.90
N LYS A 174 6.75 5.90 -17.90
CA LYS A 174 7.72 5.07 -17.16
C LYS A 174 7.11 4.03 -16.20
N TYR A 175 5.86 4.19 -15.79
CA TYR A 175 5.23 3.27 -14.83
C TYR A 175 4.87 1.94 -15.49
N ARG A 176 5.24 0.82 -14.88
CA ARG A 176 4.71 -0.50 -15.23
C ARG A 176 3.36 -0.70 -14.54
N ILE A 177 2.36 -1.19 -15.27
CA ILE A 177 1.08 -1.60 -14.69
C ILE A 177 1.02 -3.12 -14.79
N LEU A 178 1.15 -3.80 -13.65
CA LEU A 178 1.28 -5.26 -13.62
C LEU A 178 0.13 -5.91 -12.85
N GLU A 179 -0.30 -7.08 -13.34
CA GLU A 179 -1.29 -7.91 -12.68
C GLU A 179 -0.60 -8.89 -11.74
N THR A 180 -0.97 -8.85 -10.47
CA THR A 180 -0.35 -9.63 -9.40
C THR A 180 -0.49 -11.12 -9.65
N GLU A 181 -1.67 -11.59 -10.05
CA GLU A 181 -1.91 -13.00 -10.34
C GLU A 181 -1.03 -13.50 -11.47
N THR A 182 -0.94 -12.72 -12.56
CA THR A 182 -0.14 -13.07 -13.73
C THR A 182 1.34 -13.19 -13.36
N GLU A 183 1.88 -12.21 -12.63
CA GLU A 183 3.28 -12.27 -12.22
C GLU A 183 3.50 -13.37 -11.17
N MET A 184 2.66 -13.51 -10.15
CA MET A 184 2.81 -14.60 -9.18
C MET A 184 2.73 -15.98 -9.83
N SER A 185 1.87 -16.19 -10.83
CA SER A 185 1.84 -17.44 -11.60
C SER A 185 3.11 -17.66 -12.40
N ARG A 186 3.71 -16.61 -12.98
CA ARG A 186 4.98 -16.68 -13.71
C ARG A 186 6.13 -17.20 -12.85
N TYR A 187 6.18 -16.82 -11.56
CA TYR A 187 7.18 -17.34 -10.61
C TYR A 187 6.75 -18.65 -9.94
N GLY A 188 5.56 -19.17 -10.25
CA GLY A 188 4.98 -20.33 -9.59
C GLY A 188 4.56 -20.07 -8.13
N VAL A 189 4.41 -18.82 -7.71
CA VAL A 189 3.82 -18.46 -6.41
C VAL A 189 2.33 -18.79 -6.40
N LEU A 190 1.67 -18.62 -7.55
CA LEU A 190 0.31 -19.10 -7.76
C LEU A 190 0.30 -20.34 -8.67
N ASP A 191 -0.09 -21.46 -8.09
CA ASP A 191 -0.40 -22.70 -8.79
C ASP A 191 -1.57 -23.45 -8.10
N ALA A 192 -1.87 -24.66 -8.58
CA ALA A 192 -2.94 -25.49 -8.05
C ALA A 192 -2.86 -25.76 -6.53
N THR A 193 -1.65 -25.78 -5.95
CA THR A 193 -1.43 -26.03 -4.52
C THR A 193 -1.78 -24.82 -3.65
N THR A 194 -1.79 -23.62 -4.24
CA THR A 194 -2.09 -22.35 -3.55
C THR A 194 -3.50 -21.82 -3.83
N GLN A 195 -4.22 -22.45 -4.75
CA GLN A 195 -5.50 -21.96 -5.26
C GLN A 195 -6.56 -21.83 -4.16
N GLU A 196 -6.68 -22.85 -3.28
CA GLU A 196 -7.64 -22.83 -2.18
C GLU A 196 -7.37 -21.66 -1.21
N ILE A 197 -6.10 -21.39 -0.90
CA ILE A 197 -5.72 -20.26 -0.03
C ILE A 197 -6.12 -18.95 -0.70
N LYS A 198 -5.76 -18.77 -1.98
CA LYS A 198 -6.11 -17.58 -2.75
C LYS A 198 -7.62 -17.35 -2.80
N ASP A 199 -8.41 -18.38 -3.05
CA ASP A 199 -9.86 -18.25 -3.24
C ASP A 199 -10.59 -17.88 -1.93
N ASN A 200 -9.98 -18.18 -0.78
CA ASN A 200 -10.48 -17.78 0.54
C ASN A 200 -9.99 -16.39 1.00
N MET A 201 -9.08 -15.74 0.28
CA MET A 201 -8.62 -14.38 0.61
C MET A 201 -9.70 -13.34 0.32
N THR A 202 -10.00 -12.49 1.30
CA THR A 202 -11.04 -11.45 1.17
C THR A 202 -10.62 -10.11 1.78
N GLY A 203 -11.09 -9.02 1.17
CA GLY A 203 -11.04 -7.68 1.77
C GLY A 203 -9.71 -6.92 1.63
N THR A 204 -8.72 -7.49 0.94
CA THR A 204 -7.46 -6.80 0.57
C THR A 204 -6.93 -7.35 -0.76
N GLY A 205 -5.79 -6.81 -1.20
CA GLY A 205 -5.06 -7.33 -2.34
C GLY A 205 -4.34 -8.65 -2.08
N LEU A 206 -4.00 -9.36 -3.17
CA LEU A 206 -3.27 -10.63 -3.15
C LEU A 206 -1.79 -10.44 -2.81
N LEU A 207 -1.15 -9.41 -3.35
CA LEU A 207 0.23 -9.06 -3.06
C LEU A 207 0.35 -8.75 -1.58
N GLU A 208 -0.52 -7.89 -1.03
CA GLU A 208 -0.56 -7.56 0.41
C GLU A 208 -0.70 -8.80 1.31
N ARG A 209 -1.45 -9.82 0.85
CA ARG A 209 -1.71 -11.08 1.58
C ARG A 209 -0.88 -12.26 1.12
N SER A 210 0.16 -12.04 0.32
CA SER A 210 1.01 -13.10 -0.21
C SER A 210 1.61 -13.98 0.90
N TYR A 211 1.74 -13.45 2.11
CA TYR A 211 2.25 -14.20 3.26
C TYR A 211 1.40 -15.43 3.61
N PHE A 212 0.08 -15.47 3.34
CA PHE A 212 -0.69 -16.69 3.58
C PHE A 212 -0.26 -17.84 2.65
N LEU A 213 0.25 -17.52 1.46
CA LEU A 213 0.73 -18.53 0.50
C LEU A 213 2.02 -19.21 0.99
N LEU A 214 2.73 -18.61 1.94
CA LEU A 214 3.96 -19.16 2.54
C LEU A 214 3.71 -20.39 3.43
N GLN A 215 2.44 -20.72 3.69
CA GLN A 215 2.06 -21.97 4.36
C GLN A 215 2.25 -23.20 3.46
N VAL A 216 2.37 -23.00 2.14
CA VAL A 216 2.61 -24.09 1.18
C VAL A 216 4.11 -24.27 0.96
N PRO A 217 4.67 -25.47 1.22
CA PRO A 217 6.10 -25.73 1.04
C PRO A 217 6.59 -25.40 -0.37
N GLY A 218 7.75 -24.76 -0.46
CA GLY A 218 8.37 -24.37 -1.74
C GLY A 218 7.84 -23.07 -2.35
N ILE A 219 6.80 -22.43 -1.79
CA ILE A 219 6.38 -21.09 -2.19
C ILE A 219 7.36 -19.99 -1.72
N PRO A 220 7.94 -20.02 -0.50
CA PRO A 220 8.87 -18.98 -0.05
C PRO A 220 10.04 -18.68 -1.03
N PRO A 221 10.79 -19.67 -1.58
CA PRO A 221 11.84 -19.37 -2.55
C PRO A 221 11.32 -18.81 -3.90
N ARG A 222 10.09 -19.16 -4.29
CA ARG A 222 9.43 -18.61 -5.50
C ARG A 222 9.05 -17.15 -5.30
N LEU A 223 8.49 -16.82 -4.12
CA LEU A 223 8.20 -15.44 -3.76
C LEU A 223 9.49 -14.62 -3.63
N SER A 224 10.54 -15.19 -3.03
CA SER A 224 11.88 -14.57 -2.97
C SER A 224 12.38 -14.16 -4.36
N SER A 225 12.24 -15.05 -5.35
CA SER A 225 12.65 -14.78 -6.73
C SER A 225 11.85 -13.63 -7.35
N MET A 226 10.53 -13.63 -7.17
CA MET A 226 9.67 -12.52 -7.63
C MET A 226 10.06 -11.19 -6.98
N LEU A 227 10.22 -11.16 -5.66
CA LEU A 227 10.55 -9.94 -4.92
C LEU A 227 11.90 -9.36 -5.36
N ARG A 228 12.90 -10.21 -5.63
CA ARG A 228 14.19 -9.76 -6.18
C ARG A 228 14.05 -9.19 -7.58
N ASP A 229 13.33 -9.86 -8.47
CA ASP A 229 13.21 -9.43 -9.87
C ASP A 229 12.43 -8.10 -10.02
N TYR A 230 11.58 -7.78 -9.04
CA TYR A 230 10.87 -6.50 -8.97
C TYR A 230 11.49 -5.47 -8.04
N ASP A 231 12.65 -5.76 -7.44
CA ASP A 231 13.30 -4.91 -6.43
C ASP A 231 12.34 -4.50 -5.30
N MET A 232 11.53 -5.46 -4.81
CA MET A 232 10.62 -5.26 -3.68
C MET A 232 11.32 -5.61 -2.37
N HIS A 233 11.39 -4.63 -1.48
CA HIS A 233 12.15 -4.64 -0.23
C HIS A 233 11.29 -4.62 1.03
N ILE A 234 9.99 -4.37 0.88
CA ILE A 234 9.03 -4.40 1.98
C ILE A 234 8.06 -5.56 1.73
N ILE A 235 7.76 -6.30 2.79
CA ILE A 235 6.73 -7.33 2.76
C ILE A 235 5.88 -7.27 4.03
N ARG A 236 4.57 -7.42 3.87
CA ARG A 236 3.63 -7.64 4.96
C ARG A 236 3.73 -9.10 5.39
N LEU A 237 3.99 -9.32 6.67
CA LEU A 237 4.09 -10.65 7.26
C LEU A 237 3.26 -10.70 8.55
N GLY A 238 1.94 -10.88 8.40
CA GLY A 238 1.00 -10.77 9.53
C GLY A 238 1.01 -11.98 10.48
N THR A 239 1.55 -13.12 10.05
CA THR A 239 1.68 -14.35 10.86
C THR A 239 2.77 -15.23 10.27
N VAL A 240 3.30 -16.16 11.08
CA VAL A 240 4.17 -17.28 10.64
C VAL A 240 3.56 -18.64 10.98
N GLU A 241 2.32 -18.65 11.47
CA GLU A 241 1.62 -19.88 11.85
C GLU A 241 1.34 -20.75 10.62
N GLY A 242 1.65 -22.05 10.75
CA GLY A 242 1.51 -23.03 9.67
C GLY A 242 2.61 -22.98 8.61
N MET A 243 3.64 -22.13 8.77
CA MET A 243 4.76 -22.04 7.84
C MET A 243 5.95 -22.91 8.29
N VAL A 244 6.75 -23.35 7.33
CA VAL A 244 8.01 -24.09 7.61
C VAL A 244 9.09 -23.09 8.04
N PRO A 245 9.58 -23.12 9.30
CA PRO A 245 10.50 -22.10 9.81
C PRO A 245 11.75 -21.91 8.94
N GLU A 246 12.35 -23.00 8.48
CA GLU A 246 13.57 -22.98 7.67
C GLU A 246 13.37 -22.32 6.30
N GLU A 247 12.16 -22.41 5.72
CA GLU A 247 11.85 -21.74 4.45
C GLU A 247 11.58 -20.25 4.64
N ILE A 248 10.97 -19.87 5.78
CA ILE A 248 10.79 -18.45 6.15
C ILE A 248 12.13 -17.80 6.46
N ASP A 249 13.00 -18.48 7.20
CA ASP A 249 14.36 -18.00 7.47
C ASP A 249 15.12 -17.78 6.15
N ARG A 250 15.02 -18.70 5.19
CA ARG A 250 15.62 -18.50 3.85
C ARG A 250 14.97 -17.37 3.07
N LEU A 251 13.64 -17.23 3.09
CA LEU A 251 12.97 -16.09 2.47
C LEU A 251 13.53 -14.78 3.04
N LEU A 252 13.65 -14.68 4.36
CA LEU A 252 14.18 -13.48 5.00
C LEU A 252 15.67 -13.30 4.65
N LEU A 253 16.51 -14.32 4.82
CA LEU A 253 17.96 -14.21 4.63
C LEU A 253 18.38 -14.02 3.17
N ASP A 254 17.70 -14.68 2.24
CA ASP A 254 18.10 -14.70 0.85
C ASP A 254 17.44 -13.54 0.06
N THR A 255 16.30 -13.01 0.50
CA THR A 255 15.62 -11.91 -0.20
C THR A 255 16.07 -10.57 0.39
N PRO A 256 16.19 -9.50 -0.41
CA PRO A 256 16.50 -8.16 0.10
C PRO A 256 15.27 -7.53 0.80
N ILE A 257 14.66 -8.25 1.75
CA ILE A 257 13.57 -7.77 2.61
C ILE A 257 14.18 -6.93 3.72
N HIS A 258 14.05 -5.62 3.59
CA HIS A 258 14.60 -4.65 4.52
C HIS A 258 13.61 -4.28 5.62
N MET A 259 12.31 -4.32 5.30
CA MET A 259 11.24 -3.99 6.24
C MET A 259 10.12 -5.03 6.20
N LEU A 260 9.57 -5.32 7.38
CA LEU A 260 8.31 -6.05 7.54
C LEU A 260 7.21 -5.09 7.94
N CYS A 261 6.05 -5.17 7.29
CA CYS A 261 4.83 -4.47 7.70
C CYS A 261 3.89 -5.41 8.47
N SER A 262 3.34 -4.93 9.58
CA SER A 262 2.32 -5.60 10.41
C SER A 262 2.80 -6.77 11.26
N ALA A 263 2.36 -6.75 12.52
CA ALA A 263 2.43 -7.79 13.55
C ALA A 263 3.71 -8.65 13.58
N VAL A 264 4.64 -8.24 14.45
CA VAL A 264 5.82 -8.99 14.91
C VAL A 264 5.52 -10.51 14.94
N PRO A 265 6.02 -11.32 13.99
CA PRO A 265 6.23 -12.74 14.27
C PRO A 265 7.06 -12.79 15.55
N PRO A 266 6.91 -13.75 16.46
CA PRO A 266 7.79 -13.88 17.62
C PRO A 266 9.22 -14.25 17.16
N LEU A 267 9.92 -13.31 16.54
CA LEU A 267 11.28 -13.41 16.00
C LEU A 267 12.28 -13.70 17.14
N HIS A 268 11.87 -13.46 18.39
CA HIS A 268 12.63 -13.79 19.61
C HIS A 268 12.69 -15.30 19.92
N LYS A 269 12.03 -16.15 19.12
CA LYS A 269 12.13 -17.61 19.23
C LYS A 269 13.05 -18.26 18.19
N ILE A 270 13.66 -17.47 17.30
CA ILE A 270 14.78 -17.95 16.49
C ILE A 270 15.92 -18.26 17.47
N PRO A 271 16.40 -19.51 17.59
CA PRO A 271 17.49 -19.82 18.50
C PRO A 271 18.72 -19.03 18.05
N GLN A 272 19.09 -17.99 18.80
CA GLN A 272 20.39 -17.37 18.64
C GLN A 272 21.43 -18.40 19.03
N LYS A 273 21.95 -19.15 18.05
CA LYS A 273 23.22 -19.87 18.23
C LYS A 273 24.30 -18.81 18.43
N GLY A 274 24.61 -18.50 19.69
CA GLY A 274 25.85 -17.83 20.09
C GLY A 274 25.75 -16.43 20.72
N ALA A 275 24.58 -15.93 21.13
CA ALA A 275 24.53 -14.64 21.83
C ALA A 275 24.83 -14.81 23.34
N ALA A 276 25.82 -14.06 23.82
CA ALA A 276 26.26 -14.02 25.21
C ALA A 276 25.13 -13.57 26.17
N PRO A 277 25.12 -14.03 27.44
CA PRO A 277 24.03 -13.79 28.37
C PRO A 277 24.04 -12.33 28.85
N GLY A 278 23.07 -11.54 28.41
CA GLY A 278 22.89 -10.19 28.96
C GLY A 278 22.09 -9.25 28.08
N LEU A 279 20.80 -9.50 27.88
CA LEU A 279 19.84 -8.47 27.51
C LEU A 279 18.48 -8.81 28.12
N GLN A 280 18.05 -7.93 29.03
CA GLN A 280 16.89 -8.08 29.87
C GLN A 280 15.59 -8.17 29.05
N LYS A 281 14.71 -9.07 29.49
CA LYS A 281 13.30 -9.11 29.08
C LYS A 281 12.65 -7.75 29.38
N PHE A 282 12.11 -7.09 28.37
CA PHE A 282 11.04 -6.12 28.58
C PHE A 282 9.73 -6.90 28.75
N GLU A 283 9.34 -7.11 30.00
CA GLU A 283 7.99 -7.53 30.35
C GLU A 283 7.03 -6.37 30.08
N ARG A 284 6.02 -6.63 29.24
CA ARG A 284 4.85 -5.75 29.08
C ARG A 284 4.01 -5.87 30.34
N ASP A 285 4.30 -5.04 31.33
CA ASP A 285 3.34 -4.73 32.38
C ASP A 285 2.40 -3.62 31.91
N LYS A 286 1.10 -3.96 31.96
CA LYS A 286 -0.07 -3.12 32.24
C LYS A 286 0.10 -1.60 32.13
N ALA A 287 -0.75 -0.97 31.32
CA ALA A 287 -1.77 -0.01 31.78
C ALA A 287 -2.36 0.85 30.65
N CYS A 288 -3.67 1.10 30.77
CA CYS A 288 -4.51 2.19 30.23
C CYS A 288 -4.77 2.27 28.72
#